data_AF-A0A661JNM4-F1
#
_entry.id   AF-A0A661JNM4-F1
#
_cell.length_a   1.000
_cell.length_b   1.000
_cell.length_c   1.000
_cell.angle_alpha   90.00
_cell.angle_beta   90.00
_cell.angle_gamma   90.00
#
_symmetry.space_group_name_H-M   'P 1'
#
loop_
_entity.id
_entity.type
_entity.pdbx_description
1 polymer ?
#
loop_
_entity_poly.entity_id
_entity_poly.type
_entity_poly.pdbx_seq_one_letter_code
_entity_poly.pdbx_strand_id
1 'polypeptide(L)'
;MASHINTELISFSPEILVSFEQSVDSIVEAGTINQDFSESELWETTTGDPTYEEYNYSRKGADLQRKIWTLFVHELSQISYLSPGKCENEFKSSETSESLVKEEDTLFALDIISAINAEPVEDGFSHPAEELLKKSLARSPQKTFSWLYNTVHYERNIGIVASILKCLGRVKPIDRGDWIIHIARAALEHHDVEVRDAAVQMLELLEIERAVELLEQHMKREQVGWLRDYIESVTQDLKE
;
A
#
# COMPACT_ATOMS: atom_id res chain seq x y z
N MET A 1 35.09 4.70 21.63
CA MET A 1 35.00 4.87 20.17
C MET A 1 33.53 4.72 19.80
N ALA A 2 32.78 5.82 19.76
CA ALA A 2 31.38 5.84 19.38
C ALA A 2 31.29 6.35 17.93
N SER A 3 30.74 5.54 17.03
CA SER A 3 30.49 5.93 15.64
C SER A 3 29.19 6.75 15.59
N HIS A 4 29.30 8.02 15.23
CA HIS A 4 28.17 8.84 14.82
C HIS A 4 27.66 8.33 13.47
N ILE A 5 26.42 7.86 13.44
CA ILE A 5 25.66 7.67 12.20
C ILE A 5 24.93 8.99 11.94
N ASN A 6 25.27 9.67 10.85
CA ASN A 6 24.53 10.81 10.34
C ASN A 6 23.26 10.28 9.66
N THR A 7 22.11 10.56 10.24
CA THR A 7 20.80 10.35 9.61
C THR A 7 20.43 11.64 8.87
N GLU A 8 20.66 11.68 7.56
CA GLU A 8 20.08 12.73 6.73
C GLU A 8 18.60 12.40 6.50
N LEU A 9 17.71 13.24 7.03
CA LEU A 9 16.30 13.25 6.69
C LEU A 9 16.15 13.68 5.23
N ILE A 10 15.66 12.79 4.38
CA ILE A 10 15.31 13.11 3.00
C ILE A 10 14.03 13.97 3.05
N SER A 11 14.18 15.29 3.08
CA SER A 11 13.08 16.22 2.84
C SER A 11 12.88 16.34 1.32
N PHE A 12 11.70 15.98 0.82
CA PHE A 12 11.35 16.22 -0.57
C PHE A 12 11.19 17.73 -0.82
N SER A 13 11.79 18.25 -1.90
CA SER A 13 11.60 19.65 -2.30
C SER A 13 10.12 19.90 -2.61
N PRO A 14 9.52 21.03 -2.17
CA PRO A 14 8.16 21.43 -2.54
C PRO A 14 7.90 21.43 -4.04
N GLU A 15 8.95 21.63 -4.84
CA GLU A 15 8.90 21.64 -6.31
C GLU A 15 8.52 20.26 -6.89
N ILE A 16 8.89 19.16 -6.22
CA ILE A 16 8.56 17.80 -6.64
C ILE A 16 7.07 17.51 -6.38
N LEU A 17 6.52 18.00 -5.26
CA LEU A 17 5.10 17.85 -4.93
C LEU A 17 4.21 18.66 -5.89
N VAL A 18 4.62 19.87 -6.26
CA VAL A 18 3.88 20.71 -7.23
C VAL A 18 3.89 20.09 -8.63
N SER A 19 5.03 19.54 -9.06
CA SER A 19 5.12 18.84 -10.35
C SER A 19 4.28 17.55 -10.38
N PHE A 20 4.06 16.91 -9.23
CA PHE A 20 3.22 15.72 -9.10
C PHE A 20 1.73 16.05 -9.24
N GLU A 21 1.24 17.08 -8.52
CA GLU A 21 -0.16 17.53 -8.61
C GLU A 21 -0.53 17.94 -10.05
N GLN A 22 0.35 18.68 -10.74
CA GLN A 22 0.13 19.09 -12.13
C GLN A 22 0.11 17.91 -13.12
N SER A 23 0.87 16.84 -12.84
CA SER A 23 0.90 15.65 -13.68
C SER A 23 -0.35 14.79 -13.51
N VAL A 24 -0.86 14.68 -12.28
CA VAL A 24 -2.13 13.99 -11.98
C VAL A 24 -3.30 14.72 -12.63
N ASP A 25 -3.36 16.05 -12.54
CA ASP A 25 -4.40 16.85 -13.19
C ASP A 25 -4.37 16.72 -14.72
N SER A 26 -3.18 16.67 -15.31
CA SER A 26 -3.02 16.45 -16.77
C SER A 26 -3.48 15.07 -17.22
N ILE A 27 -3.31 14.03 -16.39
CA ILE A 27 -3.77 12.66 -16.67
C ILE A 27 -5.30 12.57 -16.53
N VAL A 28 -5.88 13.28 -15.55
CA VAL A 28 -7.33 13.37 -15.38
C VAL A 28 -7.97 14.12 -16.54
N GLU A 29 -7.40 15.25 -16.99
CA GLU A 29 -7.88 15.98 -18.17
C GLU A 29 -7.75 15.15 -19.46
N ALA A 30 -6.65 14.43 -19.66
CA ALA A 30 -6.45 13.56 -20.83
C ALA A 30 -7.41 12.34 -20.83
N GLY A 31 -7.90 11.91 -19.67
CA GLY A 31 -8.91 10.86 -19.53
C GLY A 31 -10.35 11.30 -19.86
N THR A 32 -10.58 12.59 -20.10
CA THR A 32 -11.92 13.17 -20.27
C THR A 32 -12.26 13.50 -21.73
N ILE A 33 -11.53 12.97 -22.72
CA ILE A 33 -11.74 13.32 -24.14
C ILE A 33 -12.40 12.17 -24.93
N ASN A 34 -13.61 12.49 -25.42
CA ASN A 34 -14.48 11.82 -26.41
C ASN A 34 -15.42 10.69 -25.93
N GLN A 35 -16.52 11.09 -25.29
CA GLN A 35 -17.82 10.43 -25.49
C GLN A 35 -18.77 11.39 -26.22
N ASP A 36 -18.68 11.43 -27.55
CA ASP A 36 -19.80 11.85 -28.39
C ASP A 36 -20.80 10.67 -28.43
N PHE A 37 -21.79 10.69 -27.54
CA PHE A 37 -22.96 9.82 -27.63
C PHE A 37 -24.07 10.59 -28.34
N SER A 38 -24.41 10.16 -29.56
CA SER A 38 -25.58 10.67 -30.28
C SER A 38 -26.87 10.21 -29.59
N GLU A 39 -27.64 11.17 -29.07
CA GLU A 39 -29.01 10.95 -28.63
C GLU A 39 -29.94 10.73 -29.84
N SER A 40 -30.01 9.50 -30.34
CA SER A 40 -31.15 9.05 -31.13
C SER A 40 -31.19 7.52 -31.21
N GLU A 41 -32.34 6.96 -30.85
CA GLU A 41 -32.73 5.55 -30.99
C GLU A 41 -32.21 4.58 -29.92
N LEU A 42 -32.99 4.38 -28.85
CA LEU A 42 -33.56 3.07 -28.49
C LEU A 42 -34.43 3.19 -27.23
N TRP A 43 -35.74 3.24 -27.41
CA TRP A 43 -36.69 2.90 -26.35
C TRP A 43 -37.32 1.55 -26.69
N GLU A 44 -36.65 0.43 -26.40
CA GLU A 44 -37.33 -0.86 -26.30
C GLU A 44 -36.77 -1.68 -25.12
N THR A 45 -37.52 -1.60 -24.02
CA THR A 45 -37.75 -2.60 -22.98
C THR A 45 -36.78 -3.79 -22.91
N THR A 46 -35.86 -3.77 -21.95
CA THR A 46 -35.35 -5.01 -21.35
C THR A 46 -35.27 -4.82 -19.84
N THR A 47 -36.11 -5.56 -19.11
CA THR A 47 -36.00 -5.77 -17.66
C THR A 47 -34.72 -6.56 -17.38
N GLY A 48 -33.61 -5.85 -17.17
CA GLY A 48 -32.31 -6.40 -16.81
C GLY A 48 -31.94 -6.02 -15.38
N ASP A 49 -31.55 -7.03 -14.61
CA ASP A 49 -31.12 -6.95 -13.21
C ASP A 49 -30.03 -5.87 -13.00
N PRO A 50 -30.22 -4.88 -12.10
CA PRO A 50 -29.32 -3.74 -11.91
C PRO A 50 -27.94 -4.09 -11.33
N THR A 51 -27.68 -5.36 -11.02
CA THR A 51 -26.44 -5.82 -10.38
C THR A 51 -25.22 -5.93 -11.31
N TYR A 52 -25.39 -5.81 -12.64
CA TYR A 52 -24.30 -6.03 -13.60
C TYR A 52 -23.54 -4.76 -14.04
N GLU A 53 -24.18 -3.58 -14.00
CA GLU A 53 -23.54 -2.33 -14.44
C GLU A 53 -22.64 -1.71 -13.35
N GLU A 54 -23.02 -1.80 -12.07
CA GLU A 54 -22.18 -1.33 -10.95
C GLU A 54 -20.85 -2.12 -10.84
N TYR A 55 -20.87 -3.42 -11.17
CA TYR A 55 -19.67 -4.26 -11.10
C TYR A 55 -18.59 -3.87 -12.14
N ASN A 56 -19.01 -3.39 -13.32
CA ASN A 56 -18.08 -2.99 -14.38
C ASN A 56 -17.45 -1.60 -14.15
N TYR A 57 -18.15 -0.70 -13.45
CA TYR A 57 -17.59 0.60 -13.08
C TYR A 57 -16.49 0.49 -12.02
N SER A 58 -16.69 -0.38 -11.02
CA SER A 58 -15.70 -0.65 -9.96
C SER A 58 -14.39 -1.23 -10.53
N ARG A 59 -14.50 -2.15 -11.51
CA ARG A 59 -13.34 -2.80 -12.14
C ARG A 59 -12.46 -1.83 -12.96
N LYS A 60 -13.08 -0.88 -13.68
CA LYS A 60 -12.34 0.13 -14.45
C LYS A 60 -11.60 1.13 -13.55
N GLY A 61 -12.19 1.49 -12.39
CA GLY A 61 -11.54 2.33 -11.39
C GLY A 61 -10.29 1.66 -10.80
N ALA A 62 -10.40 0.38 -10.43
CA ALA A 62 -9.29 -0.39 -9.89
C ALA A 62 -8.12 -0.54 -10.89
N ASP A 63 -8.43 -0.77 -12.18
CA ASP A 63 -7.39 -0.87 -13.23
C ASP A 63 -6.69 0.48 -13.49
N LEU A 64 -7.41 1.60 -13.39
CA LEU A 64 -6.81 2.93 -13.54
C LEU A 64 -5.91 3.28 -12.34
N GLN A 65 -6.36 3.02 -11.12
CA GLN A 65 -5.54 3.20 -9.91
C GLN A 65 -4.28 2.34 -9.94
N ARG A 66 -4.38 1.09 -10.42
CA ARG A 66 -3.22 0.21 -10.63
C ARG A 66 -2.23 0.80 -11.63
N LYS A 67 -2.70 1.36 -12.75
CA LYS A 67 -1.84 1.99 -13.76
C LYS A 67 -1.14 3.24 -13.21
N ILE A 68 -1.87 4.13 -12.55
CA ILE A 68 -1.32 5.34 -11.94
C ILE A 68 -0.27 4.99 -10.89
N TRP A 69 -0.55 4.01 -10.02
CA TRP A 69 0.41 3.56 -9.02
C TRP A 69 1.65 2.90 -9.63
N THR A 70 1.49 2.10 -10.69
CA THR A 70 2.63 1.49 -11.39
C THR A 70 3.55 2.56 -11.99
N LEU A 71 2.97 3.61 -12.58
CA LEU A 71 3.72 4.76 -13.09
C LEU A 71 4.42 5.52 -11.95
N PHE A 72 3.75 5.72 -10.82
CA PHE A 72 4.32 6.38 -9.65
C PHE A 72 5.52 5.62 -9.06
N VAL A 73 5.38 4.30 -8.87
CA VAL A 73 6.47 3.44 -8.39
C VAL A 73 7.64 3.42 -9.37
N HIS A 74 7.35 3.41 -10.68
CA HIS A 74 8.38 3.49 -11.72
C HIS A 74 9.13 4.83 -11.66
N GLU A 75 8.45 5.96 -11.55
CA GLU A 75 9.06 7.29 -11.46
C GLU A 75 9.94 7.43 -10.22
N LEU A 76 9.45 6.98 -9.06
CA LEU A 76 10.22 6.97 -7.81
C LEU A 76 11.47 6.09 -7.89
N SER A 77 11.40 4.98 -8.63
CA SER A 77 12.57 4.13 -8.84
C SER A 77 13.66 4.84 -9.65
N GLN A 78 13.28 5.67 -10.63
CA GLN A 78 14.22 6.44 -11.46
C GLN A 78 14.92 7.55 -10.67
N ILE A 79 14.21 8.20 -9.75
CA ILE A 79 14.77 9.25 -8.89
C ILE A 79 15.88 8.68 -7.99
N SER A 80 15.82 7.39 -7.61
CA SER A 80 16.86 6.76 -6.78
C SER A 80 18.21 6.53 -7.50
N TYR A 81 18.23 6.56 -8.83
CA TYR A 81 19.45 6.38 -9.63
C TYR A 81 20.20 7.70 -9.91
N LEU A 82 19.64 8.84 -9.51
CA LEU A 82 20.26 10.15 -9.70
C LEU A 82 21.00 10.57 -8.43
N SER A 83 22.12 9.90 -8.13
CA SER A 83 23.17 10.46 -7.27
C SER A 83 24.28 11.07 -8.16
N PRO A 84 24.80 12.28 -7.85
CA PRO A 84 25.64 13.02 -8.77
C PRO A 84 27.11 12.63 -8.65
N GLY A 85 27.71 12.20 -9.76
CA GLY A 85 29.15 11.99 -9.83
C GLY A 85 29.64 11.60 -11.22
N LYS A 86 30.07 12.60 -12.00
CA LYS A 86 30.73 12.48 -13.31
C LYS A 86 31.84 11.42 -13.32
N CYS A 87 31.91 10.63 -14.39
CA CYS A 87 33.10 10.52 -15.24
C CYS A 87 32.77 9.68 -16.49
N GLU A 88 33.00 10.31 -17.65
CA GLU A 88 33.01 9.69 -18.96
C GLU A 88 34.05 8.56 -18.98
N ASN A 89 33.65 7.32 -19.31
CA ASN A 89 34.56 6.33 -19.84
C ASN A 89 33.84 5.28 -20.68
N GLU A 90 34.55 4.84 -21.71
CA GLU A 90 34.07 4.18 -22.91
C GLU A 90 33.29 2.87 -22.68
N PHE A 91 32.17 2.79 -23.40
CA PHE A 91 31.21 1.71 -23.44
C PHE A 91 31.81 0.46 -24.11
N LYS A 92 32.12 -0.58 -23.31
CA LYS A 92 32.25 -1.96 -23.80
C LYS A 92 31.00 -2.74 -23.42
N SER A 93 30.27 -3.20 -24.43
CA SER A 93 29.10 -4.05 -24.30
C SER A 93 29.39 -5.27 -23.42
N SER A 94 28.76 -5.32 -22.24
CA SER A 94 28.59 -6.53 -21.44
C SER A 94 27.10 -6.83 -21.32
N GLU A 95 26.56 -7.48 -22.35
CA GLU A 95 25.28 -8.19 -22.23
C GLU A 95 25.52 -9.47 -21.43
N THR A 96 24.75 -9.70 -20.36
CA THR A 96 24.48 -10.96 -19.60
C THR A 96 24.72 -10.92 -18.08
N SER A 97 24.04 -10.02 -17.36
CA SER A 97 23.87 -10.15 -15.90
C SER A 97 22.53 -9.63 -15.34
N GLU A 98 21.56 -9.27 -16.19
CA GLU A 98 20.26 -8.71 -15.76
C GLU A 98 19.17 -9.75 -15.42
N SER A 99 19.34 -11.04 -15.74
CA SER A 99 18.25 -12.03 -15.56
C SER A 99 18.20 -12.69 -14.18
N LEU A 100 19.30 -12.68 -13.39
CA LEU A 100 19.35 -13.36 -12.09
C LEU A 100 18.78 -12.54 -10.92
N VAL A 101 18.60 -11.23 -11.09
CA VAL A 101 18.14 -10.36 -10.00
C VAL A 101 16.62 -10.47 -9.77
N LYS A 102 15.84 -10.98 -10.75
CA LYS A 102 14.37 -10.99 -10.68
C LYS A 102 13.77 -12.14 -9.85
N GLU A 103 14.48 -13.25 -9.66
CA GLU A 103 13.92 -14.43 -8.99
C GLU A 103 14.01 -14.35 -7.45
N GLU A 104 15.03 -13.71 -6.89
CA GLU A 104 15.14 -13.61 -5.42
C GLU A 104 14.05 -12.73 -4.79
N ASP A 105 13.48 -11.80 -5.56
CA ASP A 105 12.53 -10.81 -5.07
C ASP A 105 11.12 -11.37 -4.81
N THR A 106 10.74 -12.50 -5.42
CA THR A 106 9.43 -13.13 -5.16
C THR A 106 9.48 -14.16 -4.03
N LEU A 107 10.68 -14.61 -3.65
CA LEU A 107 10.85 -15.66 -2.65
C LEU A 107 10.42 -15.19 -1.25
N PHE A 108 10.71 -13.94 -0.87
CA PHE A 108 10.35 -13.46 0.48
C PHE A 108 8.84 -13.46 0.73
N ALA A 109 8.04 -13.11 -0.29
CA ALA A 109 6.59 -13.05 -0.19
C ALA A 109 6.00 -14.45 0.03
N LEU A 110 6.52 -15.44 -0.70
CA LEU A 110 6.14 -16.83 -0.55
C LEU A 110 6.51 -17.38 0.82
N ASP A 111 7.69 -17.02 1.36
CA ASP A 111 8.11 -17.42 2.70
C ASP A 111 7.19 -16.85 3.78
N ILE A 112 6.81 -15.57 3.69
CA ILE A 112 5.90 -14.93 4.65
C ILE A 112 4.51 -15.61 4.59
N ILE A 113 3.96 -15.79 3.40
CA ILE A 113 2.65 -16.45 3.21
C ILE A 113 2.70 -17.90 3.69
N SER A 114 3.80 -18.61 3.43
CA SER A 114 3.96 -19.99 3.89
C SER A 114 4.03 -20.07 5.41
N ALA A 115 4.71 -19.13 6.07
CA ALA A 115 4.74 -19.04 7.52
C ALA A 115 3.34 -18.81 8.11
N ILE A 116 2.56 -17.88 7.53
CA ILE A 116 1.18 -17.58 7.98
C ILE A 116 0.23 -18.77 7.76
N ASN A 117 0.42 -19.56 6.71
CA ASN A 117 -0.39 -20.75 6.49
C ASN A 117 0.03 -21.93 7.38
N ALA A 118 1.26 -21.93 7.89
CA ALA A 118 1.76 -23.01 8.75
C ALA A 118 1.16 -22.93 10.16
N GLU A 119 0.96 -21.73 10.68
CA GLU A 119 0.34 -21.51 11.99
C GLU A 119 -0.45 -20.18 12.04
N PRO A 120 -1.55 -20.11 12.81
CA PRO A 120 -2.32 -18.88 12.93
C PRO A 120 -1.57 -17.81 13.72
N VAL A 121 -1.79 -16.54 13.38
CA VAL A 121 -1.25 -15.41 14.15
C VAL A 121 -2.12 -15.18 15.39
N GLU A 122 -1.65 -15.68 16.53
CA GLU A 122 -2.30 -15.52 17.84
C GLU A 122 -1.80 -14.27 18.57
N ASP A 123 -2.68 -13.67 19.38
CA ASP A 123 -2.33 -12.50 20.20
C ASP A 123 -1.51 -12.89 21.42
N GLY A 124 -0.47 -12.13 21.70
CA GLY A 124 0.48 -12.40 22.78
C GLY A 124 1.57 -13.43 22.44
N PHE A 125 1.56 -14.03 21.25
CA PHE A 125 2.57 -14.98 20.80
C PHE A 125 3.37 -14.43 19.61
N SER A 126 4.67 -14.67 19.59
CA SER A 126 5.53 -14.32 18.47
C SER A 126 5.28 -15.25 17.28
N HIS A 127 5.18 -14.69 16.08
CA HIS A 127 4.97 -15.46 14.86
C HIS A 127 6.20 -15.39 13.92
N PRO A 128 6.63 -16.49 13.25
CA PRO A 128 7.80 -16.51 12.36
C PRO A 128 7.74 -15.51 11.21
N ALA A 129 6.53 -15.22 10.72
CA ALA A 129 6.32 -14.21 9.68
C ALA A 129 6.77 -12.80 10.10
N GLU A 130 6.79 -12.48 11.40
CA GLU A 130 7.26 -11.19 11.91
C GLU A 130 8.75 -10.99 11.59
N GLU A 131 9.59 -11.99 11.85
CA GLU A 131 11.02 -11.92 11.53
C GLU A 131 11.29 -11.91 10.02
N LEU A 132 10.49 -12.60 9.23
CA LEU A 132 10.56 -12.55 7.76
C LEU A 132 10.20 -11.17 7.21
N LEU A 133 9.10 -10.58 7.70
CA LEU A 133 8.68 -9.21 7.36
C LEU A 133 9.76 -8.21 7.73
N LYS A 134 10.31 -8.30 8.94
CA LYS A 134 11.39 -7.43 9.42
C LYS A 134 12.62 -7.50 8.53
N LYS A 135 13.05 -8.70 8.15
CA LYS A 135 14.18 -8.89 7.21
C LYS A 135 13.87 -8.33 5.83
N SER A 136 12.66 -8.52 5.34
CA SER A 136 12.24 -8.01 4.02
C SER A 136 12.21 -6.48 4.00
N LEU A 137 11.64 -5.85 5.01
CA LEU A 137 11.60 -4.39 5.17
C LEU A 137 13.01 -3.81 5.27
N ALA A 138 13.95 -4.48 5.95
CA ALA A 138 15.33 -4.04 6.05
C ALA A 138 16.12 -4.23 4.73
N ARG A 139 15.89 -5.33 4.02
CA ARG A 139 16.63 -5.67 2.78
C ARG A 139 16.11 -4.90 1.57
N SER A 140 14.80 -4.72 1.45
CA SER A 140 14.14 -4.18 0.26
C SER A 140 12.81 -3.50 0.63
N PRO A 141 12.85 -2.33 1.29
CA PRO A 141 11.66 -1.65 1.82
C PRO A 141 10.64 -1.32 0.74
N GLN A 142 11.06 -0.76 -0.39
CA GLN A 142 10.14 -0.37 -1.48
C GLN A 142 9.40 -1.57 -2.10
N LYS A 143 10.11 -2.68 -2.32
CA LYS A 143 9.50 -3.91 -2.85
C LYS A 143 8.53 -4.53 -1.85
N THR A 144 8.93 -4.56 -0.58
CA THR A 144 8.10 -5.07 0.51
C THR A 144 6.84 -4.22 0.66
N PHE A 145 6.94 -2.90 0.61
CA PHE A 145 5.79 -2.00 0.63
C PHE A 145 4.85 -2.27 -0.56
N SER A 146 5.38 -2.29 -1.79
CA SER A 146 4.58 -2.57 -2.98
C SER A 146 3.84 -3.91 -2.86
N TRP A 147 4.52 -4.94 -2.36
CA TRP A 147 3.91 -6.25 -2.11
C TRP A 147 2.82 -6.19 -1.02
N LEU A 148 3.08 -5.56 0.13
CA LEU A 148 2.10 -5.40 1.21
C LEU A 148 0.84 -4.67 0.74
N TYR A 149 1.01 -3.57 0.02
CA TYR A 149 -0.09 -2.78 -0.54
C TYR A 149 -0.92 -3.62 -1.52
N ASN A 150 -0.26 -4.32 -2.45
CA ASN A 150 -0.94 -5.21 -3.38
C ASN A 150 -1.66 -6.36 -2.67
N THR A 151 -1.10 -6.86 -1.57
CA THR A 151 -1.72 -7.94 -0.78
C THR A 151 -3.04 -7.46 -0.17
N VAL A 152 -3.08 -6.27 0.43
CA VAL A 152 -4.33 -5.69 0.97
C VAL A 152 -5.41 -5.51 -0.10
N HIS A 153 -5.03 -5.20 -1.34
CA HIS A 153 -6.00 -4.96 -2.42
C HIS A 153 -6.43 -6.21 -3.19
N TYR A 154 -5.56 -7.20 -3.35
CA TYR A 154 -5.75 -8.26 -4.32
C TYR A 154 -5.72 -9.68 -3.74
N GLU A 155 -5.24 -9.87 -2.51
CA GLU A 155 -5.30 -11.18 -1.87
C GLU A 155 -6.75 -11.52 -1.52
N ARG A 156 -7.16 -12.73 -1.90
CA ARG A 156 -8.54 -13.20 -1.71
C ARG A 156 -8.73 -13.83 -0.33
N ASN A 157 -7.65 -14.32 0.27
CA ASN A 157 -7.70 -14.89 1.60
C ASN A 157 -7.63 -13.79 2.66
N ILE A 158 -8.79 -13.43 3.19
CA ILE A 158 -8.98 -12.41 4.22
C ILE A 158 -8.10 -12.67 5.45
N GLY A 159 -8.02 -13.93 5.89
CA GLY A 159 -7.19 -14.30 7.05
C GLY A 159 -5.70 -14.08 6.81
N ILE A 160 -5.21 -14.23 5.57
CA ILE A 160 -3.81 -13.90 5.22
C ILE A 160 -3.60 -12.39 5.33
N VAL A 161 -4.50 -11.58 4.77
CA VAL A 161 -4.39 -10.12 4.84
C VAL A 161 -4.38 -9.64 6.30
N ALA A 162 -5.33 -10.10 7.10
CA ALA A 162 -5.42 -9.76 8.52
C ALA A 162 -4.18 -10.21 9.30
N SER A 163 -3.69 -11.44 9.07
CA SER A 163 -2.47 -11.96 9.69
C SER A 163 -1.23 -11.14 9.35
N ILE A 164 -1.08 -10.72 8.10
CA ILE A 164 0.03 -9.86 7.68
C ILE A 164 -0.01 -8.52 8.40
N LEU A 165 -1.19 -7.88 8.49
CA LEU A 165 -1.36 -6.60 9.19
C LEU A 165 -1.02 -6.71 10.68
N LYS A 166 -1.48 -7.79 11.34
CA LYS A 166 -1.14 -8.09 12.74
C LYS A 166 0.36 -8.24 12.94
N CYS A 167 1.03 -9.05 12.11
CA CYS A 167 2.48 -9.17 12.16
C CYS A 167 3.19 -7.84 11.90
N LEU A 168 2.69 -7.04 10.94
CA LEU A 168 3.27 -5.74 10.61
C LEU A 168 3.21 -4.76 11.79
N GLY A 169 2.12 -4.76 12.56
CA GLY A 169 1.99 -3.95 13.77
C GLY A 169 3.02 -4.30 14.85
N ARG A 170 3.41 -5.58 14.94
CA ARG A 170 4.36 -6.09 15.94
C ARG A 170 5.82 -5.88 15.55
N VAL A 171 6.14 -5.83 14.26
CA VAL A 171 7.52 -5.67 13.76
C VAL A 171 8.12 -4.29 14.08
N LYS A 172 7.28 -3.28 14.34
CA LYS A 172 7.67 -1.87 14.59
C LYS A 172 8.81 -1.42 13.66
N PRO A 173 8.51 -1.17 12.35
CA PRO A 173 9.53 -0.79 11.37
C PRO A 173 10.39 0.39 11.84
N ILE A 174 11.69 0.34 11.50
CA ILE A 174 12.65 1.40 11.88
C ILE A 174 12.24 2.75 11.28
N ASP A 175 11.75 2.72 10.04
CA ASP A 175 11.19 3.87 9.35
C ASP A 175 9.66 3.74 9.27
N ARG A 176 8.97 4.47 10.14
CA ARG A 176 7.50 4.57 10.18
C ARG A 176 6.98 5.64 9.21
N GLY A 177 7.63 5.80 8.05
CA GLY A 177 7.24 6.76 7.02
C GLY A 177 5.81 6.56 6.50
N ASP A 178 5.39 7.47 5.62
CA ASP A 178 4.00 7.60 5.15
C ASP A 178 3.42 6.33 4.50
N TRP A 179 4.28 5.43 4.02
CA TRP A 179 3.87 4.15 3.43
C TRP A 179 2.96 3.32 4.35
N ILE A 180 3.20 3.35 5.67
CA ILE A 180 2.39 2.57 6.63
C ILE A 180 0.98 3.13 6.77
N ILE A 181 0.84 4.46 6.67
CA ILE A 181 -0.45 5.14 6.65
C ILE A 181 -1.21 4.81 5.35
N HIS A 182 -0.51 4.67 4.22
CA HIS A 182 -1.13 4.23 2.97
C HIS A 182 -1.67 2.80 3.04
N ILE A 183 -0.92 1.87 3.63
CA ILE A 183 -1.40 0.50 3.87
C ILE A 183 -2.59 0.51 4.82
N ALA A 184 -2.49 1.22 5.94
CA ALA A 184 -3.56 1.29 6.94
C ALA A 184 -4.84 1.87 6.34
N ARG A 185 -4.74 2.93 5.53
CA ARG A 185 -5.90 3.52 4.84
C ARG A 185 -6.57 2.52 3.91
N ALA A 186 -5.79 1.80 3.09
CA ALA A 186 -6.32 0.76 2.20
C ALA A 186 -7.01 -0.35 2.99
N ALA A 187 -6.42 -0.79 4.11
CA ALA A 187 -6.97 -1.84 4.95
C ALA A 187 -8.23 -1.41 5.72
N LEU A 188 -8.30 -0.17 6.20
CA LEU A 188 -9.50 0.41 6.82
C LEU A 188 -10.64 0.61 5.81
N GLU A 189 -10.35 0.68 4.52
CA GLU A 189 -11.35 0.75 3.44
C GLU A 189 -11.76 -0.62 2.91
N HIS A 190 -11.18 -1.69 3.46
CA HIS A 190 -11.48 -3.06 3.05
C HIS A 190 -12.92 -3.44 3.40
N HIS A 191 -13.56 -4.24 2.54
CA HIS A 191 -14.96 -4.64 2.69
C HIS A 191 -15.17 -5.59 3.88
N ASP A 192 -14.18 -6.42 4.17
CA ASP A 192 -14.21 -7.37 5.28
C ASP A 192 -13.81 -6.72 6.62
N VAL A 193 -14.60 -6.98 7.67
CA VAL A 193 -14.40 -6.43 9.02
C VAL A 193 -13.14 -6.93 9.69
N GLU A 194 -12.69 -8.15 9.40
CA GLU A 194 -11.48 -8.74 9.99
C GLU A 194 -10.22 -7.98 9.55
N VAL A 195 -10.19 -7.53 8.30
CA VAL A 195 -9.08 -6.72 7.77
C VAL A 195 -9.10 -5.32 8.39
N ARG A 196 -10.29 -4.73 8.57
CA ARG A 196 -10.42 -3.40 9.20
C ARG A 196 -9.99 -3.43 10.66
N ASP A 197 -10.43 -4.45 11.42
CA ASP A 197 -9.99 -4.69 12.80
C ASP A 197 -8.47 -4.86 12.89
N ALA A 198 -7.89 -5.71 12.05
CA ALA A 198 -6.44 -5.89 11.99
C ALA A 198 -5.67 -4.59 11.65
N ALA A 199 -6.27 -3.71 10.84
CA ALA A 199 -5.69 -2.41 10.54
C ALA A 199 -5.70 -1.47 11.77
N VAL A 200 -6.77 -1.47 12.57
CA VAL A 200 -6.87 -0.71 13.82
C VAL A 200 -5.83 -1.22 14.82
N GLN A 201 -5.74 -2.54 15.03
CA GLN A 201 -4.73 -3.17 15.88
C GLN A 201 -3.31 -2.84 15.44
N MET A 202 -3.05 -2.88 14.12
CA MET A 202 -1.76 -2.50 13.56
C MET A 202 -1.41 -1.05 13.92
N LEU A 203 -2.34 -0.11 13.76
CA LEU A 203 -2.12 1.30 14.08
C LEU A 203 -1.93 1.54 15.58
N GLU A 204 -2.70 0.85 16.43
CA GLU A 204 -2.56 0.88 17.89
C GLU A 204 -1.15 0.46 18.32
N LEU A 205 -0.70 -0.72 17.88
CA LEU A 205 0.62 -1.27 18.25
C LEU A 205 1.79 -0.40 17.78
N LEU A 206 1.62 0.28 16.65
CA LEU A 206 2.63 1.15 16.08
C LEU A 206 2.65 2.54 16.71
N GLU A 207 1.65 2.92 17.52
CA GLU A 207 1.62 4.19 18.26
C GLU A 207 1.88 5.40 17.33
N ILE A 208 1.20 5.44 16.18
CA ILE A 208 1.40 6.50 15.18
C ILE A 208 0.41 7.63 15.43
N GLU A 209 0.87 8.78 15.89
CA GLU A 209 0.03 9.96 16.18
C GLU A 209 -0.82 10.38 14.97
N ARG A 210 -0.23 10.37 13.75
CA ARG A 210 -0.96 10.66 12.50
C ARG A 210 -2.09 9.67 12.17
N ALA A 211 -2.15 8.53 12.85
CA ALA A 211 -3.25 7.58 12.70
C ALA A 211 -4.55 8.11 13.31
N VAL A 212 -4.48 9.04 14.27
CA VAL A 212 -5.66 9.62 14.94
C VAL A 212 -6.64 10.20 13.92
N GLU A 213 -6.16 11.06 13.03
CA GLU A 213 -7.02 11.68 12.00
C GLU A 213 -7.63 10.63 11.06
N LEU A 214 -6.86 9.59 10.71
CA LEU A 214 -7.31 8.50 9.84
C LEU A 214 -8.40 7.66 10.53
N LEU A 215 -8.20 7.33 11.80
CA LEU A 215 -9.14 6.56 12.62
C LEU A 215 -10.43 7.36 12.86
N GLU A 216 -10.36 8.64 13.19
CA GLU A 216 -11.54 9.51 13.35
C GLU A 216 -12.37 9.62 12.07
N GLN A 217 -11.71 9.72 10.92
CA GLN A 217 -12.38 9.72 9.62
C GLN A 217 -13.07 8.39 9.35
N HIS A 218 -12.38 7.28 9.62
CA HIS A 218 -12.94 5.95 9.41
C HIS A 218 -14.09 5.62 10.37
N MET A 219 -14.00 6.02 11.64
CA MET A 219 -15.03 5.82 12.66
C MET A 219 -16.41 6.36 12.24
N LYS A 220 -16.44 7.51 11.55
CA LYS A 220 -17.68 8.14 11.06
C LYS A 220 -18.43 7.30 10.03
N ARG A 221 -17.73 6.41 9.31
CA ARG A 221 -18.27 5.55 8.24
C ARG A 221 -18.37 4.08 8.64
N GLU A 222 -17.70 3.65 9.71
CA GLU A 222 -17.77 2.27 10.19
C GLU A 222 -19.19 1.91 10.61
N GLN A 223 -19.70 0.77 10.14
CA GLN A 223 -21.07 0.31 10.36
C GLN A 223 -21.16 -0.72 11.49
N VAL A 224 -20.05 -1.38 11.81
CA VAL A 224 -19.95 -2.40 12.84
C VAL A 224 -19.74 -1.73 14.20
N GLY A 225 -20.75 -1.80 15.06
CA GLY A 225 -20.78 -1.09 16.34
C GLY A 225 -19.57 -1.35 17.24
N TRP A 226 -19.21 -2.63 17.45
CA TRP A 226 -18.08 -2.97 18.31
C TRP A 226 -16.73 -2.47 17.77
N LEU A 227 -16.56 -2.44 16.44
CA LEU A 227 -15.33 -1.94 15.83
C LEU A 227 -15.27 -0.41 15.94
N ARG A 228 -16.40 0.27 15.82
CA ARG A 228 -16.48 1.72 16.07
C ARG A 228 -16.09 2.07 17.51
N ASP A 229 -16.63 1.34 18.49
CA ASP A 229 -16.30 1.53 19.92
C ASP A 229 -14.80 1.27 20.18
N TYR A 230 -14.24 0.24 19.54
CA TYR A 230 -12.81 -0.06 19.62
C TYR A 230 -11.95 1.05 19.00
N ILE A 231 -12.33 1.56 17.81
CA ILE A 231 -11.65 2.70 17.18
C ILE A 231 -11.68 3.93 18.09
N GLU A 232 -12.81 4.21 18.75
CA GLU A 232 -12.92 5.32 19.70
C GLU A 232 -11.93 5.18 20.85
N SER A 233 -11.84 3.99 21.45
CA SER A 233 -10.86 3.69 22.52
C SER A 233 -9.42 3.91 22.05
N VAL A 234 -9.03 3.29 20.93
CA VAL A 234 -7.67 3.42 20.38
C VAL A 234 -7.34 4.87 20.04
N THR A 235 -8.31 5.62 19.50
CA THR A 235 -8.12 7.03 19.16
C THR A 235 -7.89 7.88 20.41
N GLN A 236 -8.56 7.56 21.52
CA GLN A 236 -8.34 8.24 22.80
C GLN A 236 -6.96 7.89 23.37
N ASP A 237 -6.58 6.62 23.35
CA ASP A 237 -5.29 6.15 23.86
C ASP A 237 -4.11 6.76 23.07
N LEU A 238 -4.25 6.94 21.75
CA LEU A 238 -3.22 7.57 20.91
C LEU A 238 -3.08 9.10 21.11
N LYS A 239 -4.02 9.75 21.81
CA LYS A 239 -3.99 11.19 22.10
C LYS A 239 -3.36 11.52 23.47
N GLU A 240 -3.26 10.54 24.37
CA GLU A 240 -2.70 10.70 25.72
C GLU A 240 -1.18 10.57 25.75
#